data_AF-A0A533XZH9-F1
#
_entry.id   AF-A0A533XZH9-F1
#
_cell.length_a   1.000
_cell.length_b   1.000
_cell.length_c   1.000
_cell.angle_alpha   90.00
_cell.angle_beta   90.00
_cell.angle_gamma   90.00
#
_symmetry.space_group_name_H-M   'P 1'
#
loop_
_entity.id
_entity.type
_entity.pdbx_description
1 polymer ?
#
loop_
_entity_poly.entity_id
_entity_poly.type
_entity_poly.pdbx_seq_one_letter_code
_entity_poly.pdbx_strand_id
1 'polypeptide(L)'
;MSEPIPPATDHTLALREEFRQHLETFYAQLKLAPPYESVEKAIRSLTTSLHALPPSERARLATDPTVRWQHFRQAFESSGLSKKHRGIIAGLARNRSSLNLPAEYDEFLSLYLS
;
A
#
# COMPACT_ATOMS: atom_id res chain seq x y z
N MET A 1 -20.96 4.29 -28.68
CA MET A 1 -21.10 3.07 -27.85
C MET A 1 -20.50 3.41 -26.50
N SER A 2 -21.27 3.31 -25.42
CA SER A 2 -20.77 3.59 -24.07
C SER A 2 -20.00 2.39 -23.56
N GLU A 3 -18.73 2.58 -23.20
CA GLU A 3 -17.93 1.54 -22.55
C GLU A 3 -18.58 1.12 -21.21
N PRO A 4 -18.60 -0.18 -20.88
CA PRO A 4 -19.11 -0.63 -19.60
C PRO A 4 -18.14 -0.19 -18.50
N ILE A 5 -18.61 0.69 -17.61
CA ILE A 5 -17.90 1.02 -16.37
C ILE A 5 -17.83 -0.27 -15.56
N PRO A 6 -16.63 -0.82 -15.26
CA PRO A 6 -16.53 -2.03 -14.46
C PRO A 6 -17.24 -1.82 -13.12
N PRO A 7 -17.92 -2.84 -12.57
CA PRO A 7 -18.59 -2.72 -11.29
C PRO A 7 -17.61 -2.22 -10.23
N ALA A 8 -18.03 -1.25 -9.40
CA ALA A 8 -17.18 -0.69 -8.34
C ALA A 8 -16.60 -1.75 -7.38
N THR A 9 -17.24 -2.92 -7.30
CA THR A 9 -16.79 -4.09 -6.54
C THR A 9 -15.52 -4.70 -7.13
N ASP A 10 -15.43 -4.82 -8.46
CA ASP A 10 -14.26 -5.39 -9.14
C ASP A 10 -13.02 -4.50 -8.98
N HIS A 11 -13.20 -3.19 -9.03
CA HIS A 11 -12.09 -2.26 -8.84
C HIS A 11 -11.54 -2.26 -7.41
N THR A 12 -12.42 -2.39 -6.41
CA THR A 12 -12.00 -2.49 -5.00
C THR A 12 -11.20 -3.78 -4.77
N LEU A 13 -11.60 -4.89 -5.39
CA LEU A 13 -10.86 -6.15 -5.34
C LEU A 13 -9.49 -6.05 -6.02
N ALA A 14 -9.43 -5.41 -7.19
CA ALA A 14 -8.16 -5.20 -7.89
C ALA A 14 -7.16 -4.37 -7.05
N LEU A 15 -7.61 -3.26 -6.45
CA LEU A 15 -6.78 -2.43 -5.57
C LEU A 15 -6.33 -3.17 -4.31
N ARG A 16 -7.20 -4.01 -3.75
CA ARG A 16 -6.88 -4.84 -2.59
C ARG A 16 -5.75 -5.83 -2.92
N GLU A 17 -5.84 -6.50 -4.07
CA GLU A 17 -4.83 -7.47 -4.49
C GLU A 17 -3.53 -6.78 -4.88
N GLU A 18 -3.60 -5.64 -5.57
CA GLU A 18 -2.45 -4.79 -5.87
C GLU A 18 -1.71 -4.39 -4.57
N PHE A 19 -2.45 -3.92 -3.55
CA PHE A 19 -1.84 -3.56 -2.28
C PHE A 19 -1.18 -4.75 -1.58
N ARG A 20 -1.81 -5.93 -1.62
CA ARG A 20 -1.21 -7.17 -1.07
C ARG A 20 0.11 -7.49 -1.76
N GLN A 21 0.15 -7.45 -3.09
CA GLN A 21 1.36 -7.71 -3.87
C GLN A 21 2.47 -6.68 -3.56
N HIS A 22 2.11 -5.42 -3.32
CA HIS A 22 3.08 -4.41 -2.86
C HIS A 22 3.63 -4.74 -1.48
N LEU A 23 2.80 -5.17 -0.53
CA LEU A 23 3.29 -5.59 0.80
C LEU A 23 4.22 -6.80 0.71
N GLU A 24 3.86 -7.81 -0.09
CA GLU A 24 4.68 -8.99 -0.33
C GLU A 24 6.03 -8.62 -0.94
N THR A 25 6.02 -7.80 -2.00
CA THR A 25 7.23 -7.30 -2.66
C THR A 25 8.09 -6.49 -1.70
N PHE A 26 7.49 -5.58 -0.93
CA PHE A 26 8.19 -4.76 0.04
C PHE A 26 8.94 -5.61 1.06
N TYR A 27 8.26 -6.54 1.73
CA TYR A 27 8.90 -7.40 2.73
C TYR A 27 9.91 -8.37 2.12
N ALA A 28 9.65 -8.90 0.92
CA ALA A 28 10.59 -9.77 0.20
C ALA A 28 11.90 -9.04 -0.15
N GLN A 29 11.83 -7.82 -0.69
CA GLN A 29 13.03 -7.03 -1.03
C GLN A 29 13.82 -6.62 0.22
N LEU A 30 13.13 -6.40 1.34
CA LEU A 30 13.79 -6.14 2.64
C LEU A 30 14.34 -7.43 3.30
N LYS A 31 14.09 -8.61 2.71
CA LYS A 31 14.44 -9.93 3.27
C LYS A 31 13.87 -10.14 4.67
N LEU A 32 12.64 -9.67 4.89
CA LEU A 32 11.93 -9.78 6.16
C LEU A 32 10.67 -10.61 5.99
N ALA A 33 10.30 -11.35 7.04
CA ALA A 33 8.99 -11.99 7.09
C ALA A 33 7.91 -10.91 7.30
N PRO A 34 6.84 -10.89 6.48
CA PRO A 34 5.74 -9.96 6.68
C PRO A 34 5.03 -10.25 8.01
N PRO A 35 4.71 -9.22 8.82
CA PRO A 35 3.93 -9.38 10.04
C PRO A 35 2.46 -9.61 9.69
N TYR A 36 2.08 -10.89 9.49
CA TYR A 36 0.79 -11.31 8.91
C TYR A 36 -0.44 -10.60 9.49
N GLU A 37 -0.54 -10.50 10.83
CA GLU A 37 -1.67 -9.82 11.49
C GLU A 37 -1.80 -8.35 11.07
N SER A 38 -0.67 -7.63 11.02
CA SER A 38 -0.64 -6.22 10.62
C SER A 38 -0.89 -6.05 9.13
N VAL A 39 -0.43 -6.99 8.29
CA VAL A 39 -0.73 -7.03 6.86
C VAL A 39 -2.23 -7.18 6.61
N GLU A 40 -2.87 -8.16 7.24
CA GLU A 40 -4.31 -8.37 7.12
C GLU A 40 -5.10 -7.16 7.62
N LYS A 41 -4.64 -6.51 8.70
CA LYS A 41 -5.22 -5.26 9.19
C LYS A 41 -5.08 -4.12 8.18
N ALA A 42 -3.94 -3.98 7.50
CA ALA A 42 -3.73 -2.98 6.46
C ALA A 42 -4.68 -3.19 5.27
N ILE A 43 -4.77 -4.43 4.78
CA ILE A 43 -5.67 -4.81 3.68
C ILE A 43 -7.13 -4.50 4.04
N ARG A 44 -7.55 -4.83 5.27
CA ARG A 44 -8.89 -4.49 5.78
C ARG A 44 -9.09 -2.98 5.86
N SER A 45 -8.12 -2.24 6.40
CA SER A 45 -8.18 -0.77 6.51
C SER A 45 -8.32 -0.11 5.14
N LEU A 46 -7.58 -0.56 4.14
CA LEU A 46 -7.70 -0.07 2.77
C LEU A 46 -9.11 -0.33 2.24
N THR A 47 -9.58 -1.59 2.32
CA THR A 47 -10.90 -1.99 1.82
C THR A 47 -12.02 -1.16 2.43
N THR A 48 -12.02 -0.98 3.76
CA THR A 48 -12.98 -0.12 4.46
C THR A 48 -12.92 1.33 3.99
N SER A 49 -11.71 1.88 3.80
CA SER A 49 -11.54 3.25 3.33
C SER A 49 -12.07 3.42 1.91
N LEU A 50 -11.77 2.48 1.01
CA LEU A 50 -12.27 2.48 -0.37
C LEU A 50 -13.80 2.42 -0.43
N HIS A 51 -14.44 1.61 0.40
CA HIS A 51 -15.90 1.54 0.48
C HIS A 51 -16.55 2.82 1.04
N ALA A 52 -15.81 3.64 1.77
CA ALA A 52 -16.30 4.93 2.27
C ALA A 52 -16.14 6.08 1.26
N LEU A 53 -15.29 5.93 0.24
CA LEU A 53 -15.05 6.98 -0.76
C LEU A 53 -16.27 7.22 -1.66
N PRO A 54 -16.51 8.45 -2.14
CA PRO A 54 -17.49 8.71 -3.18
C PRO A 54 -17.06 8.04 -4.51
N PRO A 55 -18.01 7.66 -5.39
CA PRO A 55 -17.70 6.97 -6.65
C PRO A 55 -16.72 7.72 -7.56
N SER A 56 -16.79 9.06 -7.58
CA SER A 56 -15.88 9.92 -8.34
C SER A 56 -14.43 9.80 -7.87
N GLU A 57 -14.20 9.75 -6.56
CA GLU A 57 -12.86 9.55 -5.99
C GLU A 57 -12.37 8.12 -6.21
N ARG A 58 -13.25 7.12 -6.10
CA ARG A 58 -12.89 5.73 -6.45
C ARG A 58 -12.46 5.60 -7.91
N ALA A 59 -13.14 6.29 -8.83
CA ALA A 59 -12.77 6.28 -10.25
C ALA A 59 -11.38 6.90 -10.49
N ARG A 60 -10.97 7.90 -9.68
CA ARG A 60 -9.62 8.49 -9.77
C ARG A 60 -8.53 7.48 -9.43
N LEU A 61 -8.76 6.54 -8.52
CA LEU A 61 -7.77 5.51 -8.15
C LEU A 61 -7.38 4.60 -9.32
N ALA A 62 -8.29 4.42 -10.28
CA ALA A 62 -8.04 3.65 -11.50
C ALA A 62 -7.04 4.34 -12.44
N THR A 63 -6.95 5.66 -12.40
CA THR A 63 -6.21 6.47 -13.38
C THR A 63 -5.03 7.23 -12.79
N ASP A 64 -4.99 7.38 -11.46
CA ASP A 64 -4.00 8.18 -10.74
C ASP A 64 -3.20 7.30 -9.76
N PRO A 65 -1.99 6.84 -10.16
CA PRO A 65 -1.11 6.06 -9.30
C PRO A 65 -0.70 6.81 -8.03
N THR A 66 -0.55 8.13 -8.08
CA THR A 66 -0.15 8.93 -6.91
C THR A 66 -1.22 8.88 -5.84
N VAL A 67 -2.50 9.07 -6.21
CA VAL A 67 -3.62 8.96 -5.27
C VAL A 67 -3.71 7.54 -4.72
N ARG A 68 -3.48 6.52 -5.55
CA ARG A 68 -3.47 5.12 -5.11
C ARG A 68 -2.42 4.86 -4.02
N TRP A 69 -1.20 5.33 -4.25
CA TRP A 69 -0.10 5.21 -3.28
C TRP A 69 -0.37 5.94 -1.97
N GLN A 70 -1.08 7.08 -1.99
CA GLN A 70 -1.52 7.76 -0.77
C GLN A 70 -2.47 6.89 0.07
N HIS A 71 -3.44 6.22 -0.56
CA HIS A 71 -4.33 5.30 0.16
C HIS A 71 -3.58 4.06 0.69
N PHE A 72 -2.64 3.52 -0.08
CA PHE A 72 -1.78 2.43 0.38
C PHE A 72 -0.95 2.84 1.58
N ARG A 73 -0.31 4.02 1.54
CA ARG A 73 0.46 4.59 2.64
C ARG A 73 -0.38 4.77 3.89
N GLN A 74 -1.58 5.36 3.76
CA GLN A 74 -2.48 5.58 4.89
C GLN A 74 -2.90 4.25 5.54
N ALA A 75 -3.26 3.25 4.73
CA ALA A 75 -3.60 1.91 5.24
C ALA A 75 -2.40 1.21 5.89
N PHE A 76 -1.20 1.39 5.35
CA PHE A 76 0.05 0.89 5.91
C PHE A 76 0.30 1.49 7.30
N GLU A 77 0.20 2.81 7.43
CA GLU A 77 0.42 3.52 8.69
C GLU A 77 -0.63 3.17 9.75
N SER A 78 -1.93 3.21 9.40
CA SER A 78 -3.04 2.95 10.33
C SER A 78 -3.04 1.51 10.88
N SER A 79 -2.52 0.56 10.10
CA SER A 79 -2.38 -0.83 10.52
C SER A 79 -1.31 -1.02 11.60
N GLY A 80 -0.33 -0.12 11.68
CA GLY A 80 0.84 -0.22 12.54
C GLY A 80 2.02 -0.94 11.90
N LEU A 81 2.00 -1.24 10.59
CA LEU A 81 3.14 -1.83 9.88
C LEU A 81 4.41 -0.98 10.02
N SER A 82 4.29 0.35 10.02
CA SER A 82 5.40 1.29 10.25
C SER A 82 6.10 1.13 11.61
N LYS A 83 5.45 0.48 12.57
CA LYS A 83 6.03 0.17 13.89
C LYS A 83 6.72 -1.20 13.91
N LYS A 84 6.41 -2.10 12.97
CA LYS A 84 7.00 -3.45 12.89
C LYS A 84 8.39 -3.38 12.28
N HIS A 85 9.34 -4.10 12.89
CA HIS A 85 10.74 -4.13 12.46
C HIS A 85 11.38 -2.73 12.31
N ARG A 86 10.88 -1.71 13.02
CA ARG A 86 11.21 -0.30 12.77
C ARG A 86 12.71 -0.04 12.76
N GLY A 87 13.46 -0.58 13.73
CA GLY A 87 14.91 -0.39 13.80
C GLY A 87 15.65 -0.91 12.56
N ILE A 88 15.27 -2.09 12.09
CA ILE A 88 15.87 -2.73 10.91
C ILE A 88 15.51 -1.93 9.65
N ILE A 89 14.21 -1.66 9.45
CA ILE A 89 13.74 -0.98 8.25
C ILE A 89 14.22 0.48 8.20
N ALA A 90 14.29 1.19 9.32
CA ALA A 90 14.88 2.53 9.38
C ALA A 90 16.36 2.52 9.00
N GLY A 91 17.12 1.49 9.43
CA GLY A 91 18.50 1.29 9.01
C GLY A 91 18.63 1.08 7.50
N LEU A 92 17.79 0.22 6.93
CA LEU A 92 17.74 -0.04 5.49
C LEU A 92 17.31 1.19 4.67
N ALA A 93 16.29 1.92 5.15
CA ALA A 93 15.76 3.12 4.50
C ALA A 93 16.80 4.25 4.43
N ARG A 94 17.68 4.38 5.44
CA ARG A 94 18.81 5.33 5.40
C ARG A 94 19.83 4.99 4.31
N ASN A 95 19.92 3.72 3.93
CA ASN A 95 20.74 3.26 2.81
C ASN A 95 19.87 2.86 1.61
N ARG A 96 18.93 3.74 1.24
CA ARG A 96 17.93 3.50 0.19
C ARG A 96 18.51 3.00 -1.14
N SER A 97 19.67 3.52 -1.54
CA SER A 97 20.37 3.14 -2.77
C SER A 97 20.83 1.68 -2.79
N SER A 98 20.96 1.03 -1.62
CA SER A 98 21.30 -0.40 -1.52
C SER A 98 20.09 -1.33 -1.66
N LEU A 99 18.88 -0.77 -1.64
CA LEU A 99 17.64 -1.54 -1.78
C LEU A 99 17.25 -1.63 -3.25
N ASN A 100 17.02 -2.86 -3.72
CA ASN A 100 16.42 -3.12 -5.03
C ASN A 100 14.89 -2.93 -4.99
N LEU A 101 14.46 -1.73 -4.58
CA LEU A 101 13.06 -1.33 -4.50
C LEU A 101 12.78 -0.18 -5.48
N PRO A 102 11.70 -0.24 -6.26
CA PRO A 102 11.22 0.89 -7.05
C PRO A 102 10.98 2.14 -6.20
N ALA A 103 11.06 3.33 -6.82
CA ALA A 103 10.97 4.61 -6.11
C ALA A 103 9.61 4.81 -5.41
N GLU A 104 8.53 4.23 -5.92
CA GLU A 104 7.21 4.35 -5.28
C GLU A 104 7.16 3.77 -3.86
N TYR A 105 8.03 2.81 -3.50
CA TYR A 105 8.09 2.26 -2.14
C TYR A 105 8.69 3.23 -1.11
N ASP A 106 9.18 4.39 -1.55
CA ASP A 106 9.60 5.48 -0.66
C ASP A 106 8.41 5.99 0.18
N GLU A 107 7.19 5.82 -0.32
CA GLU A 107 5.96 6.08 0.42
C GLU A 107 5.85 5.24 1.71
N PHE A 108 6.34 4.00 1.70
CA PHE A 108 6.41 3.17 2.90
C PHE A 108 7.69 3.40 3.69
N LEU A 109 8.84 3.49 3.02
CA LEU A 109 10.14 3.64 3.70
C LEU A 109 10.22 4.93 4.52
N SER A 110 9.65 6.03 4.01
CA SER A 110 9.63 7.31 4.71
C SER A 110 8.90 7.25 6.06
N LEU A 111 7.90 6.37 6.22
CA LEU A 111 7.21 6.16 7.50
C LEU A 111 8.12 5.60 8.61
N TYR A 112 9.26 5.01 8.26
CA TYR A 112 10.23 4.47 9.22
C TYR A 112 11.32 5.49 9.61
N LEU A 113 11.43 6.57 8.85
CA LEU A 113 12.39 7.65 9.07
C LEU A 113 11.80 8.79 9.91
N SER A 114 10.47 8.89 9.95
CA SER A 114 9.71 9.78 10.83
C SER A 114 9.83 9.44 12.31
#